data_AF-A0A496Z9T7-F1
#
_entry.id   AF-A0A496Z9T7-F1
#
_cell.length_a   1.000
_cell.length_b   1.000
_cell.length_c   1.000
_cell.angle_alpha   90.00
_cell.angle_beta   90.00
_cell.angle_gamma   90.00
#
_symmetry.space_group_name_H-M   'P 1'
#
loop_
_entity.id
_entity.type
_entity.pdbx_description
1 polymer ?
#
loop_
_entity_poly.entity_id
_entity_poly.type
_entity_poly.pdbx_seq_one_letter_code
_entity_poly.pdbx_strand_id
1 'polypeptide(L)' 'MRNILIHEYFGVDLDQVWNTIKKDILELKREIEKM' A
#
# COMPACT_ATOMS: atom_id res chain seq x y z
N MET A 1 6.47 -2.77 0.22
CA MET A 1 5.34 -3.70 0.44
C MET A 1 5.10 -4.67 -0.71
N ARG A 2 4.90 -4.23 -1.97
CA ARG A 2 4.63 -5.11 -3.13
C ARG A 2 5.52 -6.36 -3.20
N ASN A 3 6.84 -6.20 -3.15
CA ASN A 3 7.77 -7.34 -3.25
C ASN A 3 7.64 -8.31 -2.07
N ILE A 4 7.30 -7.81 -0.88
CA ILE A 4 7.09 -8.63 0.31
C ILE A 4 5.78 -9.43 0.16
N LEU A 5 4.71 -8.80 -0.34
CA LEU A 5 3.42 -9.46 -0.57
C LEU A 5 3.45 -10.51 -1.69
N ILE A 6 4.20 -10.26 -2.77
CA ILE A 6 4.22 -11.16 -3.94
C ILE A 6 5.18 -12.33 -3.73
N HIS A 7 6.30 -12.09 -3.06
CA HIS A 7 7.35 -13.10 -2.90
C HIS A 7 7.36 -13.76 -1.52
N GLU A 8 6.45 -13.38 -0.63
CA GLU A 8 6.28 -13.90 0.74
C GLU A 8 7.60 -14.03 1.52
N TYR A 9 8.59 -13.17 1.22
CA TYR A 9 9.92 -13.23 1.83
C TYR A 9 9.88 -13.07 3.35
N PHE A 10 8.83 -12.43 3.86
CA PHE A 10 8.56 -12.21 5.27
C PHE A 10 7.04 -12.31 5.48
N GLY A 11 6.61 -12.74 6.66
CA GLY A 11 5.19 -12.75 7.03
C GLY A 11 4.55 -11.38 6.79
N VAL A 12 3.28 -11.37 6.38
CA VAL A 12 2.59 -10.15 5.99
C VAL A 12 2.14 -9.37 7.23
N ASP A 13 2.60 -8.13 7.34
CA ASP A 13 2.06 -7.16 8.29
C ASP A 13 0.71 -6.63 7.78
N LEU A 14 -0.38 -7.14 8.36
CA LEU A 14 -1.75 -6.77 7.97
C LEU A 14 -2.10 -5.32 8.30
N ASP A 15 -1.55 -4.76 9.37
CA ASP A 15 -1.78 -3.37 9.75
C ASP A 15 -1.14 -2.42 8.73
N GLN A 16 0.05 -2.78 8.24
CA GLN A 16 0.70 -2.04 7.17
C GLN A 16 -0.10 -2.10 5.87
N VAL A 17 -0.60 -3.28 5.48
CA VAL A 17 -1.45 -3.45 4.30
C VAL A 17 -2.72 -2.60 4.40
N TRP A 18 -3.37 -2.61 5.57
CA TRP A 18 -4.59 -1.84 5.79
C TRP A 18 -4.36 -0.33 5.75
N ASN A 19 -3.22 0.15 6.29
CA ASN A 19 -2.82 1.55 6.20
C ASN A 19 -2.62 1.98 4.74
N THR A 20 -1.96 1.18 3.91
CA THR A 20 -1.77 1.53 2.49
C THR A 20 -3.10 1.66 1.74
N ILE A 21 -4.11 0.83 2.04
CA ILE A 21 -5.44 0.96 1.45
C ILE A 21 -6.12 2.25 1.91
N LYS A 22 -6.03 2.58 3.20
CA LYS A 22 -6.76 3.71 3.80
C LYS A 22 -6.08 5.06 3.62
N LYS A 23 -4.77 5.10 3.39
CA LYS A 23 -3.98 6.33 3.33
C LYS A 23 -3.25 6.43 1.99
N ASP A 24 -2.23 5.62 1.79
CA ASP A 24 -1.28 5.77 0.68
C ASP A 24 -1.97 5.75 -0.70
N ILE A 25 -2.93 4.83 -0.92
CA ILE A 25 -3.67 4.75 -2.19
C ILE A 25 -4.60 5.96 -2.37
N LEU A 26 -5.24 6.45 -1.29
CA LEU A 26 -6.10 7.63 -1.37
C LEU A 26 -5.30 8.90 -1.65
N GLU A 27 -4.13 9.04 -1.02
CA GLU A 27 -3.21 10.14 -1.27
C GLU A 27 -2.70 10.10 -2.71
N LEU A 28 -2.25 8.93 -3.19
CA LEU A 28 -1.82 8.75 -4.57
C LEU A 28 -2.93 9.11 -5.56
N LYS A 29 -4.17 8.69 -5.30
CA LYS A 29 -5.32 9.06 -6.14
C LYS A 29 -5.51 10.58 -6.21
N ARG A 30 -5.45 11.27 -5.07
CA ARG A 30 -5.58 12.74 -5.03
C ARG A 30 -4.47 13.43 -5.81
N GLU A 31 -3.25 12.93 -5.75
CA GLU A 31 -2.13 13.49 -6.51
C GLU A 31 -2.31 13.26 -8.02
N ILE A 32 -2.76 12.08 -8.44
CA ILE A 32 -3.09 11.80 -9.85
C ILE A 32 -4.22 12.71 -10.37
N GLU A 33 -5.23 12.98 -9.55
CA GLU A 33 -6.35 13.87 -9.93
C GLU A 33 -5.93 15.35 -10.03
N LYS A 34 -4.78 15.74 -9.47
CA LYS A 34 -4.22 17.10 -9.57
C LYS A 34 -3.23 17.25 -10.73
N MET A 35 -2.87 16.16 -11.41
CA MET A 35 -2.00 16.17 -12.60
C MET A 35 -2.78 16.58 -13.85
#